data_AF-A0A961W9J0-F1
#
_entry.id   AF-A0A961W9J0-F1
#
_cell.length_a   1.000
_cell.length_b   1.000
_cell.length_c   1.000
_cell.angle_alpha   90.00
_cell.angle_beta   90.00
_cell.angle_gamma   90.00
#
_symmetry.space_group_name_H-M   'P 1'
#
loop_
_entity.id
_entity.type
_entity.pdbx_description
1 polymer ?
#
loop_
_entity_poly.entity_id
_entity_poly.type
_entity_poly.pdbx_seq_one_letter_code
_entity_poly.pdbx_strand_id
1 'polypeptide(L)' 'MSVKRALVIGAGPAGLIAAEVLARAGLGVTVIDRMASPGRKFLMAGRGGLNLTHSEPLDPFVARYGPD' A
#
# COMPACT_ATOMS: atom_id res chain seq x y z
N MET A 1 3.95 -24.53 -15.66
CA MET A 1 2.82 -24.21 -14.74
C MET A 1 2.16 -22.92 -15.21
N SER A 2 0.84 -22.81 -15.09
CA SER A 2 0.12 -21.56 -15.40
C SER A 2 0.34 -20.54 -14.27
N VAL A 3 0.75 -19.32 -14.61
CA VAL A 3 0.96 -18.24 -13.65
C VAL A 3 -0.41 -17.72 -13.21
N LYS A 4 -0.67 -17.74 -11.90
CA LYS A 4 -1.88 -17.12 -11.33
C LYS A 4 -1.80 -15.60 -11.48
N ARG A 5 -2.93 -14.97 -11.79
CA ARG A 5 -3.01 -13.51 -11.99
C ARG A 5 -3.79 -12.83 -10.88
N ALA A 6 -3.40 -11.60 -10.54
CA ALA A 6 -4.12 -10.75 -9.60
C ALA A 6 -4.34 -9.35 -10.19
N LEU A 7 -5.49 -8.75 -9.84
CA LEU A 7 -5.82 -7.37 -10.16
C LEU A 7 -5.91 -6.58 -8.86
N VAL A 8 -5.14 -5.51 -8.75
CA VAL A 8 -5.17 -4.57 -7.64
C VAL A 8 -5.78 -3.25 -8.12
N ILE A 9 -6.86 -2.82 -7.47
CA ILE A 9 -7.55 -1.56 -7.78
C ILE A 9 -7.13 -0.52 -6.75
N GLY A 10 -6.45 0.52 -7.21
CA GLY A 10 -5.84 1.59 -6.42
C GLY A 10 -4.33 1.43 -6.28
N ALA A 11 -3.57 2.40 -6.80
CA ALA A 11 -2.12 2.53 -6.70
C ALA A 11 -1.72 3.49 -5.56
N GLY A 12 -2.46 3.45 -4.45
CA GLY A 12 -2.06 4.04 -3.17
C GLY A 12 -1.12 3.11 -2.38
N PRO A 13 -0.71 3.47 -1.15
CA PRO A 13 0.23 2.69 -0.34
C PRO A 13 -0.21 1.24 -0.14
N ALA A 14 -1.45 1.05 0.28
CA ALA A 14 -2.01 -0.28 0.52
C ALA A 14 -2.01 -1.16 -0.74
N GLY A 15 -2.43 -0.60 -1.88
CA GLY A 15 -2.46 -1.33 -3.14
C GLY A 15 -1.07 -1.67 -3.67
N LEU A 16 -0.11 -0.75 -3.55
CA LEU A 16 1.27 -1.01 -3.96
C LEU A 16 1.94 -2.08 -3.08
N ILE A 17 1.74 -2.04 -1.76
CA ILE A 17 2.24 -3.08 -0.85
C ILE A 17 1.57 -4.43 -1.14
N ALA A 18 0.26 -4.45 -1.38
CA ALA A 18 -0.44 -5.68 -1.74
C ALA A 18 0.08 -6.26 -3.07
N ALA A 19 0.30 -5.41 -4.07
CA ALA A 19 0.86 -5.82 -5.36
C ALA A 19 2.27 -6.42 -5.21
N GLU A 20 3.11 -5.83 -4.36
CA GLU A 20 4.44 -6.36 -4.06
C GLU A 20 4.36 -7.76 -3.43
N VAL A 21 3.53 -7.93 -2.40
CA VAL A 21 3.36 -9.23 -1.71
C VAL A 21 2.87 -10.31 -2.69
N LEU A 22 1.90 -9.98 -3.54
CA LEU A 22 1.37 -10.90 -4.55
C LEU A 22 2.42 -11.25 -5.63
N ALA A 23 3.19 -10.26 -6.08
CA ALA A 23 4.26 -10.49 -7.05
C ALA A 23 5.38 -11.36 -6.46
N ARG A 24 5.77 -11.14 -5.20
CA ARG A 24 6.73 -12.00 -4.46
C ARG A 24 6.22 -13.43 -4.30
N ALA A 25 4.90 -13.63 -4.25
CA ALA A 25 4.28 -14.96 -4.26
C ALA A 25 4.21 -15.61 -5.66
N GLY A 26 4.75 -14.97 -6.69
CA GLY A 26 4.84 -15.51 -8.06
C GLY A 26 3.62 -15.25 -8.94
N LEU A 27 2.74 -14.33 -8.56
CA LEU A 27 1.59 -13.96 -9.37
C LEU A 27 1.96 -12.90 -10.42
N GLY A 28 1.30 -12.97 -11.59
CA GLY A 28 1.25 -11.85 -12.53
C GLY A 28 0.28 -10.80 -12.02
N VAL A 29 0.79 -9.65 -11.59
CA VAL A 29 -0.04 -8.60 -10.97
C VAL A 29 -0.25 -7.44 -11.93
N THR A 30 -1.50 -7.00 -12.08
CA THR A 30 -1.86 -5.74 -12.75
C THR A 30 -2.40 -4.78 -11.70
N VAL A 31 -1.87 -3.56 -11.66
CA VAL A 31 -2.37 -2.48 -10.80
C VAL A 31 -3.10 -1.46 -11.67
N ILE A 32 -4.32 -1.09 -11.30
CA ILE A 32 -5.13 -0.09 -11.99
C ILE A 32 -5.48 1.02 -11.02
N ASP A 33 -5.24 2.28 -11.40
CA ASP A 33 -5.66 3.46 -10.65
C ASP A 33 -6.40 4.42 -11.58
N ARG A 34 -7.26 5.27 -11.00
CA ARG A 34 -7.94 6.34 -11.73
C ARG A 34 -6.97 7.46 -12.12
N MET A 35 -5.93 7.69 -11.33
CA MET A 35 -4.95 8.76 -11.52
C MET A 35 -3.82 8.32 -12.45
N ALA A 36 -3.27 9.26 -13.21
CA ALA A 36 -2.18 9.00 -14.15
C ALA A 36 -0.85 8.58 -13.48
N SER A 37 -0.63 8.97 -12.22
CA SER A 37 0.59 8.63 -11.47
C SER A 37 0.26 7.90 -10.16
N PRO A 38 0.98 6.81 -9.83
CA PRO A 38 0.79 6.07 -8.59
C PRO A 38 1.30 6.89 -7.39
N GLY A 39 0.82 6.56 -6.18
CA GLY A 39 1.37 7.09 -4.93
C GLY A 39 1.23 8.59 -4.74
N ARG A 40 0.44 9.32 -5.55
CA ARG A 40 0.42 10.79 -5.54
C ARG A 40 0.15 11.41 -4.17
N LYS A 41 -0.81 10.89 -3.41
CA LYS A 41 -1.06 11.34 -2.02
C LYS A 41 0.01 10.85 -1.05
N PHE A 42 0.57 9.67 -1.29
CA PHE A 42 1.60 9.06 -0.45
C PHE A 42 2.91 9.83 -0.50
N LEU A 43 3.35 10.21 -1.69
CA LEU A 43 4.55 11.03 -1.91
C LEU A 43 4.42 12.44 -1.32
N MET A 44 3.18 12.91 -1.12
CA MET A 44 2.86 14.20 -0.51
C MET A 44 2.56 14.09 1.00
N ALA A 45 2.57 12.88 1.57
CA ALA A 45 2.30 12.67 3.00
C ALA A 45 3.34 13.40 3.86
N GLY A 46 2.89 14.06 4.93
CA GLY A 46 3.76 14.93 5.75
C GLY A 46 4.18 16.23 5.05
N ARG A 47 3.45 16.65 4.00
CA ARG A 47 3.66 17.86 3.17
C ARG A 47 5.01 17.95 2.41
N GLY A 48 5.87 16.93 2.50
CA GLY A 48 7.17 16.83 1.81
C GLY A 48 8.23 16.02 2.57
N GLY A 49 7.99 15.73 3.86
CA GLY A 49 8.90 14.96 4.74
C GLY A 49 8.54 13.48 4.93
N LEU A 50 7.86 12.85 3.96
CA LEU A 50 7.57 11.39 3.90
C LEU A 50 7.26 10.75 5.26
N ASN A 51 6.11 11.11 5.86
CA ASN A 51 5.63 10.41 7.06
C ASN A 51 5.10 9.02 6.68
N LEU A 52 6.01 8.05 6.60
CA LEU A 52 5.73 6.69 6.11
C LEU A 52 5.20 5.75 7.18
N THR A 53 5.69 5.91 8.41
CA THR A 53 5.39 4.99 9.51
C THR A 53 5.59 5.68 10.86
N HIS A 54 5.11 5.02 11.92
CA HIS A 54 5.42 5.38 13.29
C HIS A 54 6.23 4.23 13.92
N SER A 55 7.31 4.54 14.63
CA SER A 55 8.21 3.53 15.21
C SER A 55 7.91 3.23 16.69
N GLU A 56 6.69 3.50 17.14
CA GLU A 56 6.30 3.19 18.53
C GLU A 56 5.97 1.70 18.69
N PRO A 57 6.03 1.16 19.93
CA PRO A 57 5.58 -0.20 20.20
C PRO A 57 4.11 -0.42 19.82
N LEU A 58 3.72 -1.66 19.55
CA LEU A 58 2.39 -1.99 19.03
C LEU A 58 1.26 -1.56 19.99
N ASP A 59 1.41 -1.83 21.28
CA ASP A 59 0.36 -1.55 22.27
C ASP A 59 -0.05 -0.07 22.31
N PRO A 60 0.87 0.92 22.45
CA PRO A 60 0.51 2.32 22.39
C PRO A 60 0.05 2.77 20.99
N PHE A 61 0.54 2.14 19.91
CA PHE A 61 0.13 2.46 18.54
C PHE A 61 -1.35 2.15 18.30
N VAL A 62 -1.80 0.94 18.67
CA VAL A 62 -3.18 0.49 18.44
C VAL A 62 -4.18 1.36 19.18
N ALA A 63 -3.83 1.86 20.36
CA ALA A 63 -4.68 2.74 21.16
C ALA A 63 -5.02 4.10 20.48
N ARG A 64 -4.32 4.47 19.41
CA ARG A 64 -4.61 5.71 18.64
C ARG A 64 -5.78 5.58 17.67
N TYR A 65 -6.20 4.37 17.36
CA TYR A 65 -7.30 4.10 16.45
C TYR A 65 -8.59 3.90 17.26
N GLY A 66 -9.71 4.42 16.77
CA GLY A 66 -11.01 4.25 17.41
C GLY A 66 -11.46 2.78 17.40
N PRO A 67 -12.48 2.42 18.20
CA PRO A 67 -13.12 1.12 18.06
C PRO A 67 -13.72 0.98 16.65
N ASP A 68 -13.60 -0.23 16.08
CA ASP A 68 -14.23 -0.60 14.81
C ASP A 68 -15.77 -0.49 14.86
#